data_AF-A0A949YI81-F1
#
_entry.id   AF-A0A949YI81-F1
#
_cell.length_a   1.000
_cell.length_b   1.000
_cell.length_c   1.000
_cell.angle_alpha   90.00
_cell.angle_beta   90.00
_cell.angle_gamma   90.00
#
_symmetry.space_group_name_H-M   'P 1'
#
loop_
_entity.id
_entity.type
_entity.pdbx_description
1 polymer ?
#
loop_
_entity_poly.entity_id
_entity_poly.type
_entity_poly.pdbx_seq_one_letter_code
_entity_poly.pdbx_strand_id
1 'polypeptide(L)'
;MLADLDPEDTIAAVASPPGPGVRGLVRISGRNAWRIALDGFRSERDSSPPRRPEVRRGALAVEGLRPLLPAIVALWPGPRTYTGQDVAEIHTVGALPLLTQVLAGCLNRGARHARSGEFTLRAFLSGRIDLTRAEAVLGVIDARNSTQLDAALRQLAGGLSRPIHDLRDRLLDLVAHLEANLDFADESDVDPLGRAALADELQSSAETLSALTDRLTRRDRPAGNPRVVVSGPPNAGKSRLFNALLGHDRAIVSPRAGTTRDYLTAACDVGGMIVELIDTAGLDLPRDPIETQAQTHRADQAGQADLLLVCTSPDTLTARGELPHLDTPALSVWTKCDLGRPDPSRAAAAILTSAATGEGLVELRAGIARLVRDSNAEADLPASTGARCRDSLVGAKVALGSASQTLRDGGGEELVALDLRLALDELGKVVGAVVTDDILDRIFQRFCIGK
;
A
#
# COMPACT_ATOMS: atom_id res chain seq x y z
N MET A 1 0.91 23.67 8.95
CA MET A 1 1.60 23.77 7.65
C MET A 1 0.74 24.55 6.66
N LEU A 2 -0.58 24.42 6.71
CA LEU A 2 -1.51 25.09 5.80
C LEU A 2 -1.87 26.54 6.13
N ALA A 3 -1.93 26.92 7.42
CA ALA A 3 -2.27 28.30 7.84
C ALA A 3 -1.34 29.40 7.25
N ASP A 4 -0.10 29.04 6.93
CA ASP A 4 0.91 29.92 6.32
C ASP A 4 1.40 29.39 4.96
N LEU A 5 0.57 28.64 4.23
CA LEU A 5 0.94 28.15 2.89
C LEU A 5 0.55 29.20 1.84
N ASP A 6 1.55 29.80 1.20
CA ASP A 6 1.34 30.57 -0.03
C ASP A 6 1.61 29.64 -1.24
N PRO A 7 0.56 29.19 -1.96
CA PRO A 7 0.75 28.30 -3.11
C PRO A 7 1.49 28.98 -4.26
N GLU A 8 1.53 30.31 -4.33
CA GLU A 8 2.18 31.07 -5.41
C GLU A 8 3.66 31.37 -5.13
N ASP A 9 4.11 31.20 -3.88
CA ASP A 9 5.51 31.36 -3.55
C ASP A 9 6.38 30.28 -4.25
N THR A 10 7.67 30.57 -4.39
CA THR A 10 8.62 29.63 -4.98
C THR A 10 9.40 28.95 -3.88
N ILE A 11 9.36 27.62 -3.82
CA ILE A 11 10.06 26.83 -2.82
C ILE A 11 11.29 26.14 -3.39
N ALA A 12 12.30 25.96 -2.54
CA ALA A 12 13.51 25.20 -2.87
C ALA A 12 13.92 24.25 -1.74
N ALA A 13 14.50 23.11 -2.09
CA ALA A 13 15.12 22.18 -1.14
C ALA A 13 16.14 21.26 -1.81
N VAL A 14 17.06 20.70 -1.02
CA VAL A 14 17.85 19.54 -1.44
C VAL A 14 16.92 18.34 -1.57
N ALA A 15 16.95 17.67 -2.72
CA ALA A 15 16.02 16.60 -3.09
C ALA A 15 16.72 15.23 -3.27
N SER A 16 18.05 15.20 -3.14
CA SER A 16 18.84 13.97 -3.07
C SER A 16 19.04 13.51 -1.62
N PRO A 17 19.18 12.19 -1.36
CA PRO A 17 19.51 11.68 -0.03
C PRO A 17 20.79 12.31 0.56
N PRO A 18 20.89 12.47 1.89
CA PRO A 18 22.11 12.94 2.52
C PRO A 18 23.25 11.93 2.35
N GLY A 19 24.45 12.42 2.06
CA GLY A 19 25.65 11.62 1.90
C GLY A 19 26.46 11.98 0.65
N PRO A 20 27.68 11.43 0.51
CA PRO A 20 28.48 11.62 -0.69
C PRO A 20 27.88 10.86 -1.87
N GLY A 21 27.78 11.51 -3.02
CA GLY A 21 27.27 10.91 -4.25
C GLY A 21 27.84 11.57 -5.50
N VAL A 22 27.83 10.83 -6.61
CA VAL A 22 28.24 11.35 -7.93
C VAL A 22 27.37 12.54 -8.34
N ARG A 23 26.11 12.55 -7.92
CA ARG A 23 25.16 13.63 -8.15
C ARG A 23 24.37 13.95 -6.90
N GLY A 24 24.07 15.22 -6.71
CA GLY A 24 23.08 15.73 -5.78
C GLY A 24 22.26 16.81 -6.47
N LEU A 25 21.05 17.04 -5.99
CA LEU A 25 20.14 17.97 -6.65
C LEU A 25 19.41 18.89 -5.68
N VAL A 26 19.28 20.15 -6.10
CA VAL A 26 18.40 21.14 -5.48
C VAL A 26 17.20 21.34 -6.39
N ARG A 27 16.02 21.03 -5.88
CA ARG A 27 14.75 21.20 -6.59
C ARG A 27 14.11 22.51 -6.21
N ILE A 28 13.51 23.19 -7.20
CA ILE A 28 12.80 24.46 -7.06
C ILE A 28 11.44 24.32 -7.74
N SER A 29 10.35 24.75 -7.10
CA SER A 29 8.99 24.75 -7.66
C SER A 29 8.30 26.07 -7.38
N GLY A 30 7.60 26.62 -8.38
CA GLY A 30 6.80 27.84 -8.27
C GLY A 30 7.13 28.83 -9.39
N ARG A 31 6.41 29.96 -9.41
CA ARG A 31 6.44 30.95 -10.51
C ARG A 31 7.82 31.49 -10.87
N ASN A 32 8.76 31.52 -9.91
CA ASN A 32 10.12 32.02 -10.13
C ASN A 32 11.16 30.91 -10.32
N ALA A 33 10.76 29.63 -10.42
CA ALA A 33 11.68 28.49 -10.38
C ALA A 33 12.81 28.60 -11.41
N TRP A 34 12.49 28.94 -12.65
CA TRP A 34 13.50 29.02 -13.72
C TRP A 34 14.39 30.25 -13.58
N ARG A 35 13.80 31.40 -13.21
CA ARG A 35 14.56 32.64 -12.97
C ARG A 35 15.63 32.39 -11.91
N ILE A 36 15.26 31.72 -10.82
CA ILE A 36 16.16 31.42 -9.71
C ILE A 36 17.21 30.39 -10.14
N ALA A 37 16.84 29.34 -10.88
CA ALA A 37 17.76 28.30 -11.32
C ALA A 37 18.78 28.76 -12.37
N LEU A 38 18.39 29.70 -13.23
CA LEU A 38 19.23 30.23 -14.31
C LEU A 38 20.07 31.42 -13.88
N ASP A 39 19.76 32.06 -12.75
CA ASP A 39 20.54 33.18 -12.26
C ASP A 39 21.93 32.72 -11.80
N GLY A 40 22.97 33.28 -12.41
CA GLY A 40 24.37 32.86 -12.21
C GLY A 40 24.75 31.57 -12.94
N PHE A 41 23.84 30.92 -13.69
CA PHE A 41 24.15 29.77 -14.53
C PHE A 41 24.63 30.21 -15.92
N ARG A 42 25.79 29.72 -16.33
CA ARG A 42 26.40 30.01 -17.63
C ARG A 42 26.34 28.77 -18.51
N SER A 43 25.63 28.88 -19.64
CA SER A 43 25.58 27.86 -20.69
C SER A 43 25.71 28.48 -22.07
N GLU A 44 25.96 27.66 -23.09
CA GLU A 44 25.95 28.09 -24.51
C GLU A 44 24.55 28.53 -24.98
N ARG A 45 23.49 28.12 -24.28
CA ARG A 45 22.10 28.53 -24.55
C ARG A 45 21.71 29.77 -23.77
N ASP A 46 20.86 30.59 -24.39
CA ASP A 46 20.27 31.80 -23.82
C ASP A 46 19.42 31.52 -22.57
N SER A 47 19.33 32.48 -21.64
CA SER A 47 18.64 32.37 -20.34
C SER A 47 17.11 32.51 -20.42
N SER A 48 16.54 32.43 -21.62
CA SER A 48 15.10 32.57 -21.84
C SER A 48 14.27 31.43 -21.20
N PRO A 49 13.01 31.70 -20.80
CA PRO A 49 12.11 30.69 -20.26
C PRO A 49 11.87 29.52 -21.22
N PRO A 50 11.90 28.26 -20.75
CA PRO A 50 11.66 27.09 -21.59
C PRO A 50 10.17 26.99 -21.99
N ARG A 51 9.91 26.71 -23.28
CA ARG A 51 8.55 26.39 -23.77
C ARG A 51 8.21 24.90 -23.67
N ARG A 52 9.22 24.05 -23.48
CA ARG A 52 9.14 22.59 -23.39
C ARG A 52 10.17 22.10 -22.36
N PRO A 53 9.99 20.90 -21.78
CA PRO A 53 11.02 20.32 -20.93
C PRO A 53 12.38 20.30 -21.61
N GLU A 54 13.41 20.80 -20.95
CA GLU A 54 14.77 20.78 -21.48
C GLU A 54 15.83 20.68 -20.39
N VAL A 55 17.04 20.29 -20.81
CA VAL A 55 18.20 20.14 -19.95
C VAL A 55 19.35 20.97 -20.51
N ARG A 56 19.96 21.80 -19.66
CA ARG A 56 21.09 22.67 -20.01
C ARG A 56 22.33 22.25 -19.22
N ARG A 57 23.48 22.20 -19.90
CA ARG A 57 24.78 21.90 -19.28
C ARG A 57 25.61 23.18 -19.25
N GLY A 58 26.30 23.40 -18.15
CA GLY A 58 27.03 24.65 -17.94
C GLY A 58 27.74 24.70 -16.61
N ALA A 59 27.97 25.91 -16.13
CA ALA A 59 28.58 26.15 -14.83
C ALA A 59 27.80 27.19 -14.03
N LEU A 60 27.58 26.92 -12.75
CA LEU A 60 26.84 27.75 -11.81
C LEU A 60 27.81 28.58 -10.97
N ALA A 61 27.54 29.88 -10.86
CA ALA A 61 28.19 30.75 -9.89
C ALA A 61 27.60 30.51 -8.50
N VAL A 62 28.42 29.94 -7.59
CA VAL A 62 28.07 29.74 -6.19
C VAL A 62 28.93 30.66 -5.33
N GLU A 63 28.30 31.40 -4.44
CA GLU A 63 28.98 32.35 -3.57
C GLU A 63 30.02 31.64 -2.69
N GLY A 64 31.22 32.21 -2.60
CA GLY A 64 32.33 31.63 -1.84
C GLY A 64 33.07 30.49 -2.54
N LEU A 65 32.62 30.01 -3.71
CA LEU A 65 33.30 28.97 -4.49
C LEU A 65 33.98 29.54 -5.74
N ARG A 66 35.23 29.11 -5.95
CA ARG A 66 35.96 29.28 -7.21
C ARG A 66 36.66 27.96 -7.56
N PRO A 67 36.65 27.51 -8.83
CA PRO A 67 36.02 28.12 -10.02
C PRO A 67 34.48 27.98 -10.05
N LEU A 68 33.83 28.40 -11.15
CA LEU A 68 32.40 28.13 -11.37
C LEU A 68 32.13 26.63 -11.30
N LEU A 69 31.02 26.26 -10.67
CA LEU A 69 30.68 24.88 -10.39
C LEU A 69 30.06 24.21 -11.62
N PRO A 70 30.63 23.13 -12.17
CA PRO A 70 29.95 22.37 -13.22
C PRO A 70 28.57 21.89 -12.76
N ALA A 71 27.54 22.18 -13.55
CA ALA A 71 26.16 21.88 -13.21
C ALA A 71 25.33 21.54 -14.45
N ILE A 72 24.26 20.79 -14.21
CA ILE A 72 23.20 20.55 -15.18
C ILE A 72 21.92 21.13 -14.59
N VAL A 73 21.23 21.97 -15.36
CA VAL A 73 19.92 22.51 -14.97
C VAL A 73 18.86 21.85 -15.82
N ALA A 74 17.90 21.19 -15.19
CA ALA A 74 16.73 20.64 -15.84
C ALA A 74 15.51 21.53 -15.53
N LEU A 75 14.75 21.87 -16.56
CA LEU A 75 13.65 22.83 -16.47
C LEU A 75 12.39 22.21 -17.06
N TRP A 76 11.28 22.32 -16.35
CA TRP A 76 9.98 21.85 -16.80
C TRP A 76 8.91 22.95 -16.71
N PRO A 77 8.23 23.26 -17.83
CA PRO A 77 7.05 24.11 -17.83
C PRO A 77 5.84 23.45 -17.17
N GLY A 78 5.18 24.20 -16.28
CA GLY A 78 3.84 23.86 -15.82
C GLY A 78 2.83 23.80 -16.98
N PRO A 79 1.66 23.16 -16.80
CA PRO A 79 1.21 22.46 -15.60
C PRO A 79 1.62 20.98 -15.55
N ARG A 80 2.35 20.47 -16.56
CA ARG A 80 2.70 19.04 -16.69
C ARG A 80 3.95 18.65 -15.89
N THR A 81 3.99 19.06 -14.63
CA THR A 81 5.08 18.78 -13.69
C THR A 81 4.56 17.98 -12.49
N TYR A 82 5.45 17.65 -11.55
CA TYR A 82 5.07 16.97 -10.31
C TYR A 82 4.12 17.82 -9.47
N THR A 83 4.48 19.08 -9.23
CA THR A 83 3.72 20.02 -8.39
C THR A 83 2.58 20.73 -9.12
N GLY A 84 2.46 20.54 -10.44
CA GLY A 84 1.55 21.32 -11.29
C GLY A 84 2.07 22.73 -11.61
N GLN A 85 3.22 23.12 -11.06
CA GLN A 85 3.84 24.44 -11.26
C GLN A 85 5.11 24.34 -12.11
N ASP A 86 5.70 25.49 -12.42
CA ASP A 86 7.03 25.54 -13.01
C ASP A 86 8.06 24.91 -12.07
N VAL A 87 8.87 23.98 -12.61
CA VAL A 87 9.88 23.25 -11.84
C VAL A 87 11.26 23.43 -12.46
N ALA A 88 12.27 23.62 -11.61
CA ALA A 88 13.67 23.57 -11.98
C ALA A 88 14.44 22.63 -11.04
N GLU A 89 15.42 21.92 -11.57
CA GLU A 89 16.36 21.13 -10.77
C GLU A 89 17.79 21.50 -11.16
N ILE A 90 18.60 21.80 -10.15
CA ILE A 90 20.04 22.06 -10.28
C ILE A 90 20.77 20.80 -9.84
N HIS A 91 21.44 20.15 -10.79
CA HIS A 91 22.21 18.93 -10.58
C HIS A 91 23.69 19.24 -10.54
N THR A 92 24.36 18.87 -9.44
CA THR A 92 25.80 19.04 -9.24
C THR A 92 26.39 17.82 -8.52
N VAL A 93 27.63 17.89 -8.04
CA VAL A 93 28.24 16.84 -7.22
C VAL A 93 27.45 16.69 -5.91
N GLY A 94 27.18 15.45 -5.51
CA GLY A 94 26.44 15.14 -4.29
C GLY A 94 27.30 15.31 -3.05
N ALA A 95 27.62 16.56 -2.70
CA ALA A 95 28.31 16.90 -1.46
C ALA A 95 27.41 17.83 -0.65
N LEU A 96 27.03 17.43 0.57
CA LEU A 96 26.07 18.19 1.38
C LEU A 96 26.47 19.66 1.58
N PRO A 97 27.74 20.03 1.91
CA PRO A 97 28.12 21.44 2.03
C PRO A 97 27.90 22.24 0.74
N LEU A 98 28.15 21.61 -0.42
CA LEU A 98 27.94 22.21 -1.73
C LEU A 98 26.45 22.42 -2.03
N LEU A 99 25.63 21.39 -1.80
CA LEU A 99 24.18 21.46 -2.00
C LEU A 99 23.54 22.51 -1.10
N THR A 100 24.01 22.64 0.16
CA THR A 100 23.57 23.68 1.08
C THR A 100 23.89 25.08 0.58
N GLN A 101 25.08 25.30 -0.02
CA GLN A 101 25.42 26.59 -0.63
C GLN A 101 24.60 26.90 -1.88
N VAL A 102 24.35 25.91 -2.74
CA VAL A 102 23.45 26.07 -3.89
C VAL A 102 22.04 26.41 -3.43
N LEU A 103 21.52 25.70 -2.43
CA LEU A 103 20.21 25.98 -1.84
C LEU A 103 20.16 27.40 -1.24
N ALA A 104 21.15 27.80 -0.43
CA ALA A 104 21.23 29.15 0.12
C ALA A 104 21.22 30.23 -0.98
N GLY A 105 21.93 29.97 -2.09
CA GLY A 105 21.88 30.82 -3.27
C GLY A 105 20.49 30.93 -3.89
N CYS A 106 19.70 29.84 -3.91
CA CYS A 106 18.31 29.88 -4.36
C CYS A 106 17.44 30.71 -3.40
N LEU A 107 17.65 30.55 -2.09
CA LEU A 107 16.89 31.27 -1.06
C LEU A 107 17.13 32.79 -1.15
N ASN A 108 18.39 33.20 -1.29
CA ASN A 108 18.77 34.61 -1.45
C ASN A 108 18.17 35.26 -2.71
N ARG A 109 17.71 34.47 -3.69
CA ARG A 109 17.10 34.93 -4.94
C ARG A 109 15.56 34.94 -4.91
N GLY A 110 14.98 34.74 -3.72
CA GLY A 110 13.55 34.82 -3.49
C GLY A 110 12.83 33.47 -3.45
N ALA A 111 13.55 32.35 -3.37
CA ALA A 111 12.91 31.09 -2.96
C ALA A 111 12.76 31.04 -1.45
N ARG A 112 11.68 30.43 -0.96
CA ARG A 112 11.55 30.00 0.44
C ARG A 112 12.04 28.56 0.59
N HIS A 113 12.53 28.21 1.77
CA HIS A 113 12.83 26.82 2.06
C HIS A 113 11.53 25.99 2.06
N ALA A 114 11.51 24.89 1.31
CA ALA A 114 10.35 23.99 1.30
C ALA A 114 10.15 23.37 2.70
N ARG A 115 8.89 23.23 3.10
CA ARG A 115 8.49 22.48 4.28
C ARG A 115 8.51 20.98 3.98
N SER A 116 8.43 20.16 5.04
CA SER A 116 8.30 18.71 4.91
C SER A 116 7.10 18.35 4.04
N GLY A 117 7.30 17.51 3.02
CA GLY A 117 6.22 17.06 2.12
C GLY A 117 5.62 18.12 1.20
N GLU A 118 6.09 19.37 1.23
CA GLU A 118 5.42 20.49 0.57
C GLU A 118 5.30 20.31 -0.95
N PHE A 119 6.30 19.74 -1.61
CA PHE A 119 6.22 19.42 -3.04
C PHE A 119 5.08 18.44 -3.35
N THR A 120 4.88 17.43 -2.51
CA THR A 120 3.78 16.46 -2.69
C THR A 120 2.44 17.06 -2.30
N LEU A 121 2.40 17.93 -1.26
CA LEU A 121 1.21 18.70 -0.93
C LEU A 121 0.77 19.57 -2.13
N ARG A 122 1.70 20.26 -2.80
CA ARG A 122 1.38 21.05 -4.00
C ARG A 122 0.89 20.20 -5.16
N ALA A 123 1.46 19.01 -5.34
CA ALA A 123 0.96 18.03 -6.32
C ALA A 123 -0.50 17.64 -6.02
N PHE A 124 -0.85 17.48 -4.75
CA PHE A 124 -2.23 17.23 -4.31
C PHE A 124 -3.15 18.44 -4.54
N LEU A 125 -2.75 19.63 -4.08
CA LEU A 125 -3.55 20.86 -4.22
C LEU A 125 -3.77 21.29 -5.67
N SER A 126 -2.85 20.95 -6.58
CA SER A 126 -3.00 21.18 -8.03
C SER A 126 -3.84 20.11 -8.73
N GLY A 127 -4.34 19.09 -8.01
CA GLY A 127 -5.11 17.99 -8.58
C GLY A 127 -4.28 17.01 -9.41
N ARG A 128 -2.94 17.06 -9.35
CA ARG A 128 -2.06 16.11 -10.09
C ARG A 128 -2.16 14.70 -9.49
N ILE A 129 -2.36 14.62 -8.18
CA ILE A 129 -2.53 13.39 -7.42
C ILE A 129 -3.65 13.58 -6.38
N ASP A 130 -4.34 12.51 -6.03
CA ASP A 130 -5.27 12.50 -4.89
C ASP A 130 -4.50 12.15 -3.60
N LEU A 131 -5.20 12.19 -2.46
CA LEU A 131 -4.56 11.91 -1.16
C LEU A 131 -4.06 10.47 -1.07
N THR A 132 -4.77 9.51 -1.68
CA THR A 132 -4.34 8.10 -1.69
C THR A 132 -3.03 7.91 -2.42
N ARG A 133 -2.82 8.54 -3.58
CA ARG A 133 -1.55 8.51 -4.31
C ARG A 133 -0.45 9.30 -3.60
N ALA A 134 -0.79 10.41 -2.94
CA ALA A 134 0.19 11.12 -2.11
C ALA A 134 0.76 10.22 -1.01
N GLU A 135 -0.10 9.49 -0.29
CA GLU A 135 0.34 8.49 0.70
C GLU A 135 1.19 7.36 0.08
N ALA A 136 0.83 6.92 -1.13
CA ALA A 136 1.59 5.92 -1.87
C ALA A 136 3.04 6.36 -2.16
N VAL A 137 3.27 7.66 -2.44
CA VAL A 137 4.63 8.21 -2.61
C VAL A 137 5.47 7.99 -1.35
N LEU A 138 4.89 8.17 -0.15
CA LEU A 138 5.59 7.85 1.10
C LEU A 138 5.83 6.35 1.24
N GLY A 139 4.81 5.53 0.92
CA GLY A 139 4.92 4.07 0.95
C GLY A 139 6.05 3.53 0.07
N VAL A 140 6.27 4.10 -1.12
CA VAL A 140 7.35 3.69 -2.03
C VAL A 140 8.73 4.02 -1.43
N ILE A 141 8.86 5.19 -0.81
CA ILE A 141 10.13 5.66 -0.23
C ILE A 141 10.48 4.87 1.04
N ASP A 142 9.48 4.56 1.86
CA ASP A 142 9.68 3.86 3.14
C ASP A 142 9.67 2.33 3.01
N ALA A 143 9.43 1.80 1.81
CA ALA A 143 9.35 0.37 1.56
C ALA A 143 10.66 -0.34 1.96
N ARG A 144 10.53 -1.37 2.81
CA ARG A 144 11.67 -2.16 3.32
C ARG A 144 11.84 -3.51 2.62
N ASN A 145 10.85 -3.94 1.86
CA ASN A 145 10.84 -5.19 1.13
C ASN A 145 10.05 -5.08 -0.17
N SER A 146 10.17 -6.09 -1.04
CA SER A 146 9.53 -6.12 -2.36
C SER A 146 8.01 -6.06 -2.31
N THR A 147 7.38 -6.70 -1.32
CA THR A 147 5.92 -6.68 -1.13
C THR A 147 5.43 -5.27 -0.79
N GLN A 148 6.08 -4.58 0.16
CA GLN A 148 5.73 -3.21 0.51
C GLN A 148 5.92 -2.24 -0.66
N LEU A 149 6.98 -2.44 -1.44
CA LEU A 149 7.25 -1.63 -2.62
C LEU A 149 6.19 -1.85 -3.70
N ASP A 150 5.86 -3.10 -4.02
CA ASP A 150 4.86 -3.44 -5.03
C ASP A 150 3.47 -2.91 -4.65
N ALA A 151 3.08 -3.06 -3.37
CA ALA A 151 1.86 -2.47 -2.81
C ALA A 151 1.79 -0.94 -3.02
N ALA A 152 2.85 -0.24 -2.63
CA ALA A 152 2.90 1.20 -2.76
C ALA A 152 2.92 1.64 -4.24
N LEU A 153 3.60 0.90 -5.13
CA LEU A 153 3.62 1.18 -6.57
C LEU A 153 2.24 0.99 -7.22
N ARG A 154 1.50 -0.07 -6.87
CA ARG A 154 0.14 -0.30 -7.36
C ARG A 154 -0.83 0.78 -6.89
N GLN A 155 -0.72 1.20 -5.63
CA GLN A 155 -1.50 2.33 -5.13
C GLN A 155 -1.13 3.62 -5.87
N LEU A 156 0.15 3.88 -6.08
CA LEU A 156 0.64 5.05 -6.80
C LEU A 156 0.14 5.08 -8.25
N ALA A 157 0.03 3.91 -8.89
CA ALA A 157 -0.58 3.75 -10.21
C ALA A 157 -2.10 3.97 -10.21
N GLY A 158 -2.73 4.09 -9.04
CA GLY A 158 -4.14 4.36 -8.85
C GLY A 158 -4.99 3.14 -8.49
N GLY A 159 -4.40 2.05 -7.99
CA GLY A 159 -5.12 0.82 -7.64
C GLY A 159 -6.22 0.98 -6.59
N LEU A 160 -6.16 2.03 -5.76
CA LEU A 160 -7.24 2.42 -4.83
C LEU A 160 -8.01 3.65 -5.32
N SER A 161 -7.28 4.64 -5.83
CA SER A 161 -7.82 5.91 -6.35
C SER A 161 -8.89 5.68 -7.42
N ARG A 162 -8.61 4.88 -8.45
CA ARG A 162 -9.53 4.71 -9.59
C ARG A 162 -10.84 4.05 -9.18
N PRO A 163 -10.86 2.89 -8.47
CA PRO A 163 -12.13 2.30 -8.07
C PRO A 163 -13.00 3.21 -7.18
N ILE A 164 -12.38 4.04 -6.33
CA ILE A 164 -13.14 4.98 -5.50
C ILE A 164 -13.72 6.12 -6.34
N HIS A 165 -12.95 6.65 -7.30
CA HIS A 165 -13.48 7.65 -8.24
C HIS A 165 -14.61 7.08 -9.10
N ASP A 166 -14.42 5.89 -9.68
CA ASP A 166 -15.45 5.22 -10.47
C ASP A 166 -16.74 4.96 -9.67
N LEU A 167 -16.61 4.62 -8.38
CA LEU A 167 -17.76 4.47 -7.48
C LEU A 167 -18.42 5.82 -7.19
N ARG A 168 -17.63 6.87 -6.91
CA ARG A 168 -18.16 8.22 -6.67
C ARG A 168 -18.93 8.74 -7.88
N ASP A 169 -18.40 8.55 -9.09
CA ASP A 169 -19.03 9.02 -10.32
C ASP A 169 -20.41 8.35 -10.51
N ARG A 170 -20.50 7.04 -10.27
CA ARG A 170 -21.80 6.33 -10.27
C ARG A 170 -22.78 6.87 -9.23
N LEU A 171 -22.32 7.09 -8.00
CA LEU A 171 -23.19 7.62 -6.94
C LEU A 171 -23.62 9.07 -7.21
N LEU A 172 -22.77 9.89 -7.82
CA LEU A 172 -23.11 11.23 -8.28
C LEU A 172 -24.19 11.18 -9.37
N ASP A 173 -24.05 10.28 -10.34
CA ASP A 173 -25.05 10.08 -11.37
C ASP A 173 -26.40 9.67 -10.76
N LEU A 174 -26.42 8.75 -9.78
CA LEU A 174 -27.65 8.37 -9.07
C LEU A 174 -28.29 9.56 -8.33
N VAL A 175 -27.49 10.36 -7.61
CA VAL A 175 -27.99 11.56 -6.92
C VAL A 175 -28.58 12.55 -7.92
N ALA A 176 -27.92 12.78 -9.06
CA ALA A 176 -28.41 13.68 -10.09
C ALA A 176 -29.75 13.21 -10.68
N HIS A 177 -29.94 11.90 -10.85
CA HIS A 177 -31.22 11.34 -11.31
C HIS A 177 -32.34 11.54 -10.27
N LEU A 178 -32.06 11.24 -8.98
CA LEU A 178 -33.03 11.43 -7.91
C LEU A 178 -33.42 12.91 -7.76
N GLU A 179 -32.46 13.82 -7.84
CA GLU A 179 -32.72 15.27 -7.77
C GLU A 179 -33.56 15.76 -8.95
N ALA A 180 -33.30 15.29 -10.16
CA ALA A 180 -34.13 15.61 -11.32
C ALA A 180 -35.57 15.09 -11.14
N ASN A 181 -35.76 13.87 -10.65
CA ASN A 181 -37.11 13.34 -10.40
C ASN A 181 -37.87 14.14 -9.33
N LEU A 182 -37.17 14.61 -8.29
CA LEU A 182 -37.77 15.44 -7.22
C LEU A 182 -38.17 16.83 -7.71
N ASP A 183 -37.34 17.48 -8.54
CA ASP A 183 -37.61 18.82 -9.07
C ASP A 183 -38.74 18.87 -10.11
N PHE A 184 -39.01 17.74 -10.79
CA PHE A 184 -39.98 17.63 -11.90
C PHE A 184 -41.14 16.65 -11.64
N ALA A 185 -41.43 16.31 -10.38
CA ALA A 185 -42.44 15.32 -9.99
C ALA A 185 -43.89 15.57 -10.50
N ASP A 186 -44.22 16.80 -10.90
CA ASP A 186 -45.52 17.19 -11.47
C ASP A 186 -45.65 16.95 -12.99
N GLU A 187 -44.55 16.62 -13.68
CA GLU A 187 -44.54 16.28 -15.11
C GLU A 187 -44.61 14.76 -15.27
N SER A 188 -45.71 14.26 -15.85
CA SER A 188 -46.16 12.85 -15.78
C SER A 188 -45.28 11.79 -16.47
N ASP A 189 -44.05 12.11 -16.90
CA ASP A 189 -43.31 11.31 -17.88
C ASP A 189 -41.78 11.27 -17.67
N VAL A 190 -41.25 11.54 -16.48
CA VAL A 190 -39.80 11.49 -16.24
C VAL A 190 -39.46 10.65 -15.01
N ASP A 191 -39.53 9.33 -15.13
CA ASP A 191 -38.74 8.41 -14.29
C ASP A 191 -37.78 7.62 -15.19
N PRO A 192 -36.58 8.16 -15.49
CA PRO A 192 -35.62 7.51 -16.38
C PRO A 192 -35.04 6.22 -15.79
N LEU A 193 -35.10 6.06 -14.46
CA LEU A 193 -34.41 5.04 -13.69
C LEU A 193 -35.40 4.44 -12.68
N GLY A 194 -36.28 3.58 -13.19
CA GLY A 194 -37.30 2.94 -12.38
C GLY A 194 -36.73 2.31 -11.10
N ARG A 195 -37.52 2.32 -10.02
CA ARG A 195 -37.13 1.89 -8.66
C ARG A 195 -36.32 0.59 -8.57
N ALA A 196 -36.57 -0.38 -9.45
CA ALA A 196 -35.82 -1.62 -9.54
C ALA A 196 -34.37 -1.41 -10.02
N ALA A 197 -34.16 -0.59 -11.05
CA ALA A 197 -32.84 -0.27 -11.58
C ALA A 197 -32.01 0.54 -10.56
N LEU A 198 -32.64 1.44 -9.80
CA LEU A 198 -31.97 2.13 -8.68
C LEU A 198 -31.52 1.12 -7.60
N ALA A 199 -32.35 0.13 -7.27
CA ALA A 199 -31.99 -0.91 -6.30
C ALA A 199 -30.80 -1.76 -6.78
N ASP A 200 -30.76 -2.12 -8.06
CA ASP A 200 -29.67 -2.89 -8.66
C ASP A 200 -28.35 -2.09 -8.63
N GLU A 201 -28.37 -0.79 -8.96
CA GLU A 201 -27.18 0.07 -8.92
C GLU A 201 -26.67 0.30 -7.48
N LEU A 202 -27.57 0.48 -6.52
CA LEU A 202 -27.20 0.57 -5.09
C LEU A 202 -26.53 -0.72 -4.61
N GLN A 203 -27.08 -1.88 -4.98
CA GLN A 203 -26.53 -3.18 -4.63
C GLN A 203 -25.13 -3.39 -5.26
N SER A 204 -24.97 -3.09 -6.55
CA SER A 204 -23.68 -3.18 -7.24
C SER A 204 -22.62 -2.24 -6.62
N SER A 205 -23.04 -1.03 -6.26
CA SER A 205 -22.20 -0.04 -5.59
C SER A 205 -21.76 -0.51 -4.19
N ALA A 206 -22.68 -1.10 -3.42
CA ALA A 206 -22.39 -1.65 -2.10
C ALA A 206 -21.44 -2.86 -2.16
N GLU A 207 -21.60 -3.74 -3.15
CA GLU A 207 -20.70 -4.88 -3.39
C GLU A 207 -19.29 -4.41 -3.76
N THR A 208 -19.20 -3.42 -4.65
CA THR A 208 -17.92 -2.78 -5.03
C THR A 208 -17.24 -2.18 -3.80
N LEU A 209 -17.97 -1.43 -2.97
CA LEU A 209 -17.43 -0.84 -1.75
C LEU A 209 -16.99 -1.88 -0.73
N SER A 210 -17.75 -2.98 -0.58
CA SER A 210 -17.36 -4.06 0.32
C SER A 210 -16.08 -4.72 -0.14
N ALA A 211 -15.94 -5.03 -1.43
CA ALA A 211 -14.72 -5.61 -1.99
C ALA A 211 -13.50 -4.69 -1.77
N LEU A 212 -13.66 -3.37 -1.93
CA LEU A 212 -12.60 -2.39 -1.64
C LEU A 212 -12.24 -2.34 -0.15
N THR A 213 -13.24 -2.36 0.72
CA THR A 213 -13.05 -2.36 2.17
C THR A 213 -12.34 -3.62 2.64
N ASP A 214 -12.75 -4.78 2.13
CA ASP A 214 -12.17 -6.09 2.47
C ASP A 214 -10.71 -6.20 2.02
N ARG A 215 -10.34 -5.54 0.92
CA ARG A 215 -8.93 -5.42 0.49
C ARG A 215 -8.10 -4.57 1.45
N LEU A 216 -8.70 -3.57 2.09
CA LEU A 216 -8.04 -2.65 3.02
C LEU A 216 -7.95 -3.19 4.45
N THR A 217 -8.96 -3.92 4.91
CA THR A 217 -9.05 -4.47 6.28
C THR A 217 -8.33 -5.81 6.44
N ARG A 218 -8.06 -6.54 5.36
CA ARG A 218 -7.25 -7.78 5.40
C ARG A 218 -5.85 -7.57 6.02
N ARG A 219 -5.37 -6.32 6.10
CA ARG A 219 -4.10 -5.94 6.73
C ARG A 219 -4.20 -5.37 8.15
N ASP A 220 -5.37 -5.37 8.77
CA ASP A 220 -5.54 -4.94 10.17
C ASP A 220 -4.91 -5.90 11.19
N ARG A 221 -4.22 -6.93 10.70
CA ARG A 221 -3.31 -7.76 11.49
C ARG A 221 -2.09 -6.92 11.88
N PRO A 222 -1.65 -6.96 13.14
CA PRO A 222 -0.56 -6.13 13.64
C PRO A 222 0.68 -6.26 12.74
N ALA A 223 1.32 -5.12 12.46
CA ALA A 223 2.50 -5.03 11.59
C ALA A 223 3.49 -6.18 11.87
N GLY A 224 3.62 -7.10 10.91
CA GLY A 224 4.37 -8.34 11.08
C GLY A 224 4.64 -9.04 9.75
N ASN A 225 5.53 -10.03 9.78
CA ASN A 225 5.83 -10.88 8.64
C ASN A 225 4.64 -11.84 8.38
N PRO A 226 4.40 -12.29 7.12
CA PRO A 226 3.35 -13.26 6.83
C PRO A 226 3.50 -14.53 7.69
N ARG A 227 2.39 -15.03 8.24
CA ARG A 227 2.36 -16.16 9.19
C ARG A 227 2.19 -17.48 8.44
N VAL A 228 3.22 -18.32 8.48
CA VAL A 228 3.22 -19.66 7.90
C VAL A 228 3.08 -20.68 9.01
N VAL A 229 1.95 -21.39 9.05
CA VAL A 229 1.66 -22.37 10.10
C VAL A 229 2.00 -23.77 9.62
N VAL A 230 2.85 -24.48 10.38
CA VAL A 230 3.16 -25.89 10.15
C VAL A 230 2.14 -26.75 10.88
N SER A 231 1.37 -27.54 10.14
CA SER A 231 0.30 -28.40 10.64
C SER A 231 0.41 -29.82 10.09
N GLY A 232 -0.26 -30.79 10.73
CA GLY A 232 -0.20 -32.21 10.38
C GLY A 232 -0.21 -33.12 11.61
N PRO A 233 -0.40 -34.44 11.43
CA PRO A 233 -0.55 -35.37 12.55
C PRO A 233 0.70 -35.47 13.44
N PRO A 234 0.58 -36.03 14.66
CA PRO A 234 1.73 -36.39 15.49
C PRO A 234 2.72 -37.24 14.68
N ASN A 235 4.02 -37.04 14.93
CA ASN A 235 5.12 -37.71 14.24
C ASN A 235 5.26 -37.44 12.72
N ALA A 236 4.47 -36.54 12.13
CA ALA A 236 4.62 -36.10 10.73
C ALA A 236 5.88 -35.27 10.44
N GLY A 237 6.83 -35.17 11.39
CA GLY A 237 8.09 -34.46 11.18
C GLY A 237 8.02 -32.93 11.25
N LYS A 238 6.91 -32.33 11.69
CA LYS A 238 6.69 -30.86 11.77
C LYS A 238 7.85 -30.10 12.43
N SER A 239 8.20 -30.43 13.68
CA SER A 239 9.27 -29.73 14.41
C SER A 239 10.65 -29.95 13.79
N ARG A 240 10.87 -31.07 13.08
CA ARG A 240 12.11 -31.28 12.32
C ARG A 240 12.14 -30.41 11.06
N LEU A 241 11.03 -30.31 10.34
CA LEU A 241 10.89 -29.42 9.19
C LEU A 241 11.02 -27.95 9.60
N PHE A 242 10.40 -27.54 10.70
CA PHE A 242 10.52 -26.21 11.30
C PHE A 242 11.99 -25.85 11.53
N ASN A 243 12.73 -26.70 12.24
CA ASN A 243 14.15 -26.45 12.50
C ASN A 243 15.02 -26.48 11.23
N ALA A 244 14.72 -27.36 10.26
CA ALA A 244 15.43 -27.41 8.99
C ALA A 244 15.21 -26.14 8.14
N LEU A 245 14.01 -25.55 8.19
CA LEU A 245 13.70 -24.27 7.57
C LEU A 245 14.41 -23.08 8.26
N LEU A 246 14.70 -23.19 9.56
CA LEU A 246 15.48 -22.19 10.30
C LEU A 246 17.00 -22.32 10.11
N GLY A 247 17.51 -23.55 9.99
CA GLY A 247 18.96 -23.84 10.03
C GLY A 247 19.76 -23.58 8.76
N HIS A 248 19.10 -23.34 7.61
CA HIS A 248 19.77 -23.09 6.33
C HIS A 248 20.05 -21.61 6.03
N ASP A 249 19.56 -20.66 6.83
CA ASP A 249 19.81 -19.22 6.66
C ASP A 249 19.95 -18.48 8.01
N ARG A 250 20.62 -17.32 7.98
CA ARG A 250 20.84 -16.44 9.15
C ARG A 250 19.51 -16.01 9.78
N ALA A 251 19.05 -16.75 10.78
CA ALA A 251 17.98 -16.32 11.67
C ALA A 251 18.38 -15.01 12.35
N ILE A 252 17.65 -13.92 12.10
CA ILE A 252 17.69 -12.75 12.97
C ILE A 252 16.83 -13.11 14.19
N VAL A 253 17.47 -13.70 15.20
CA VAL A 253 16.82 -14.08 16.45
C VAL A 253 16.47 -12.80 17.21
N SER A 254 15.17 -12.48 17.30
CA SER A 254 14.68 -11.55 18.31
C SER A 254 14.27 -12.35 19.54
N PRO A 255 14.93 -12.18 20.70
CA PRO A 255 14.52 -12.85 21.92
C PRO A 255 13.32 -12.09 22.51
N ARG A 256 12.11 -12.56 22.24
CA ARG A 256 10.97 -12.31 23.15
C ARG A 256 10.57 -13.62 23.81
N ALA A 257 11.22 -13.88 24.93
CA ALA A 257 10.74 -14.85 25.91
C ALA A 257 9.48 -14.28 26.57
N GLY A 258 8.35 -14.96 26.37
CA GLY A 258 7.04 -14.58 26.90
C GLY A 258 6.09 -15.77 26.90
N THR A 259 6.17 -16.52 28.01
CA THR A 259 5.23 -17.52 28.55
C THR A 259 3.82 -17.61 27.92
N THR A 260 3.55 -18.69 27.18
CA THR A 260 2.40 -19.63 27.37
C THR A 260 2.58 -20.86 26.47
N ARG A 261 2.78 -22.00 27.11
CA ARG A 261 3.20 -23.36 26.70
C ARG A 261 2.86 -24.04 25.35
N ASP A 262 2.23 -23.47 24.31
CA ASP A 262 1.69 -24.32 23.20
C ASP A 262 2.08 -23.98 21.72
N TYR A 263 3.05 -23.11 21.40
CA TYR A 263 3.55 -22.96 20.01
C TYR A 263 4.97 -22.36 19.93
N LEU A 264 5.76 -22.79 18.94
CA LEU A 264 7.08 -22.19 18.64
C LEU A 264 6.95 -21.25 17.44
N THR A 265 7.51 -20.05 17.56
CA THR A 265 7.46 -19.03 16.51
C THR A 265 8.86 -18.50 16.19
N ALA A 266 9.21 -18.40 14.91
CA ALA A 266 10.49 -17.87 14.47
C ALA A 266 10.40 -17.19 13.10
N ALA A 267 11.12 -16.09 12.91
CA ALA A 267 11.24 -15.44 11.60
C ALA A 267 12.26 -16.18 10.71
N CYS A 268 11.90 -16.47 9.46
CA CYS A 268 12.79 -17.12 8.50
C CYS A 268 12.69 -16.49 7.10
N ASP A 269 13.80 -16.52 6.35
CA ASP A 269 13.82 -16.12 4.94
C ASP A 269 13.36 -17.27 4.05
N VAL A 270 12.33 -17.04 3.26
CA VAL A 270 11.83 -17.95 2.23
C VAL A 270 11.96 -17.27 0.87
N GLY A 271 13.11 -17.40 0.23
CA GLY A 271 13.33 -16.90 -1.13
C GLY A 271 13.29 -15.37 -1.23
N GLY A 272 13.94 -14.68 -0.29
CA GLY A 272 14.03 -13.22 -0.19
C GLY A 272 12.84 -12.55 0.52
N MET A 273 11.94 -13.34 1.11
CA MET A 273 10.79 -12.87 1.88
C MET A 273 10.93 -13.36 3.32
N ILE A 274 10.84 -12.45 4.30
CA ILE A 274 10.81 -12.85 5.70
C ILE A 274 9.37 -13.25 6.06
N VAL A 275 9.20 -14.46 6.58
CA VAL A 275 7.93 -14.97 7.11
C VAL A 275 8.07 -15.33 8.59
N GLU A 276 6.97 -15.28 9.33
CA GLU A 276 6.88 -15.82 10.68
C GLU A 276 6.42 -17.28 10.60
N LEU A 277 7.34 -18.21 10.84
CA LEU A 277 7.06 -19.64 10.87
C LEU A 277 6.56 -20.04 12.26
N ILE A 278 5.46 -20.79 12.31
CA ILE A 278 4.81 -21.21 13.55
C ILE A 278 4.67 -22.74 13.56
N ASP A 279 5.31 -23.41 14.53
CA ASP A 279 5.11 -24.85 14.78
C ASP A 279 3.95 -25.02 15.76
N THR A 280 2.87 -25.62 15.27
CA THR A 280 1.72 -25.98 16.09
C THR A 280 1.95 -27.38 16.64
N ALA A 281 2.56 -27.45 17.82
CA ALA A 281 2.58 -28.67 18.60
C ALA A 281 1.14 -28.98 19.08
N GLY A 282 0.30 -29.55 18.20
CA GLY A 282 -1.02 -30.07 18.57
C GLY A 282 -2.24 -29.33 18.01
N LEU A 283 -2.22 -28.84 16.77
CA LEU A 283 -3.49 -28.72 16.03
C LEU A 283 -3.94 -30.14 15.65
N ASP A 284 -4.59 -30.82 16.58
CA ASP A 284 -5.32 -32.05 16.27
C ASP A 284 -6.47 -31.71 15.32
N LEU A 285 -6.54 -32.42 14.19
CA LEU A 285 -7.79 -32.48 13.41
C LEU A 285 -8.84 -33.11 14.34
N PRO A 286 -10.03 -32.48 14.53
CA PRO A 286 -11.01 -32.96 15.49
C PRO A 286 -11.38 -34.42 15.21
N ARG A 287 -11.24 -35.30 16.22
CA ARG A 287 -11.69 -36.70 16.12
C ARG A 287 -12.99 -36.98 16.88
N ASP A 288 -13.46 -36.06 17.73
CA ASP A 288 -14.71 -36.23 18.48
C ASP A 288 -15.36 -34.88 18.91
N PRO A 289 -16.69 -34.79 19.06
CA PRO A 289 -17.42 -33.54 19.29
C PRO A 289 -17.51 -33.06 20.76
N ILE A 290 -16.67 -33.53 21.69
CA ILE A 290 -16.82 -33.26 23.15
C ILE A 290 -15.59 -32.55 23.77
N GLU A 291 -15.02 -31.54 23.11
CA GLU A 291 -13.94 -30.69 23.67
C GLU A 291 -14.14 -29.19 23.36
N THR A 292 -15.34 -28.69 23.62
CA THR A 292 -15.86 -27.43 23.04
C THR A 292 -15.35 -26.13 23.67
N GLN A 293 -14.64 -26.15 24.81
CA GLN A 293 -14.26 -24.91 25.53
C GLN A 293 -12.77 -24.56 25.48
N ALA A 294 -11.89 -25.55 25.24
CA ALA A 294 -10.46 -25.33 25.00
C ALA A 294 -10.15 -25.06 23.50
N GLN A 295 -11.09 -25.40 22.61
CA GLN A 295 -10.96 -25.22 21.16
C GLN A 295 -11.19 -23.78 20.70
N THR A 296 -12.04 -23.00 21.36
CA THR A 296 -12.38 -21.63 20.91
C THR A 296 -11.17 -20.70 20.98
N HIS A 297 -10.40 -20.73 22.07
CA HIS A 297 -9.17 -19.92 22.19
C HIS A 297 -8.01 -20.41 21.31
N ARG A 298 -7.98 -21.70 20.93
CA ARG A 298 -6.91 -22.32 20.13
C ARG A 298 -7.17 -22.24 18.61
N ALA A 299 -8.44 -22.29 18.19
CA ALA A 299 -8.88 -22.06 16.81
C ALA A 299 -8.79 -20.57 16.43
N ASP A 300 -9.10 -19.66 17.35
CA ASP A 300 -9.02 -18.21 17.12
C ASP A 300 -7.58 -17.71 16.82
N GLN A 301 -6.54 -18.42 17.28
CA GLN A 301 -5.14 -18.06 17.02
C GLN A 301 -4.54 -18.72 15.77
N ALA A 302 -5.11 -19.83 15.30
CA ALA A 302 -4.78 -20.49 14.04
C ALA A 302 -5.52 -19.88 12.83
N GLY A 303 -6.68 -19.25 13.06
CA GLY A 303 -7.48 -18.53 12.05
C GLY A 303 -6.84 -17.28 11.44
N GLN A 304 -5.55 -17.05 11.68
CA GLN A 304 -4.77 -15.93 11.12
C GLN A 304 -3.53 -16.38 10.31
N ALA A 305 -3.44 -17.67 9.95
CA ALA A 305 -2.41 -18.12 9.02
C ALA A 305 -2.61 -17.48 7.64
N ASP A 306 -1.52 -17.03 7.02
CA ASP A 306 -1.52 -16.60 5.62
C ASP A 306 -1.25 -17.79 4.68
N LEU A 307 -0.59 -18.83 5.20
CA LEU A 307 -0.37 -20.10 4.52
C LEU A 307 -0.30 -21.25 5.54
N LEU A 308 -0.97 -22.36 5.24
CA LEU A 308 -0.85 -23.61 5.99
C LEU A 308 0.09 -24.60 5.30
N LEU A 309 1.09 -25.12 6.00
CA LEU A 309 1.89 -26.27 5.54
C LEU A 309 1.29 -27.55 6.11
N VAL A 310 0.66 -28.35 5.24
CA VAL A 310 0.03 -29.60 5.65
C VAL A 310 1.02 -30.74 5.48
N CYS A 311 1.66 -31.11 6.59
CA CYS A 311 2.71 -32.12 6.64
C CYS A 311 2.13 -33.52 6.77
N THR A 312 2.55 -34.41 5.88
CA THR A 312 2.27 -35.86 5.94
C THR A 312 3.59 -36.62 5.82
N SER A 313 3.70 -37.80 6.43
CA SER A 313 4.89 -38.65 6.35
C SER A 313 4.52 -40.11 6.12
N PRO A 314 5.46 -40.98 5.69
CA PRO A 314 5.25 -42.43 5.54
C PRO A 314 4.59 -43.07 6.77
N ASP A 315 5.01 -42.66 7.97
CA ASP A 315 4.51 -43.21 9.24
C ASP A 315 3.08 -42.78 9.61
N THR A 316 2.51 -41.82 8.89
CA THR A 316 1.21 -41.18 9.21
C THR A 316 0.11 -41.49 8.19
N LEU A 317 0.42 -42.38 7.23
CA LEU A 317 -0.44 -42.77 6.11
C LEU A 317 -1.81 -43.37 6.51
N THR A 318 -1.98 -43.80 7.76
CA THR A 318 -3.21 -44.38 8.30
C THR A 318 -4.30 -43.34 8.61
N ALA A 319 -3.95 -42.05 8.72
CA ALA A 319 -4.94 -40.98 8.83
C ALA A 319 -5.30 -40.49 7.42
N ARG A 320 -6.48 -40.88 6.90
CA ARG A 320 -7.12 -40.13 5.81
C ARG A 320 -7.49 -38.74 6.36
N GLY A 321 -6.53 -37.83 6.39
CA GLY A 321 -6.82 -36.42 6.60
C GLY A 321 -7.34 -35.87 5.28
N GLU A 322 -8.66 -35.82 5.11
CA GLU A 322 -9.24 -34.84 4.21
C GLU A 322 -8.68 -33.47 4.62
N LEU A 323 -8.10 -32.74 3.66
CA LEU A 323 -7.78 -31.34 3.88
C LEU A 323 -9.11 -30.68 4.26
N PRO A 324 -9.28 -30.13 5.47
CA PRO A 324 -10.47 -29.36 5.74
C PRO A 324 -10.58 -28.27 4.66
N HIS A 325 -11.79 -28.00 4.18
CA HIS A 325 -12.06 -26.81 3.37
C HIS A 325 -11.72 -25.59 4.23
N LEU A 326 -10.47 -25.15 4.14
CA LEU A 326 -9.98 -23.97 4.80
C LEU A 326 -10.05 -22.85 3.76
N ASP A 327 -10.65 -21.73 4.13
CA ASP A 327 -10.56 -20.48 3.36
C ASP A 327 -9.10 -19.94 3.28
N THR A 328 -8.18 -20.59 4.00
CA THR A 328 -6.74 -20.28 4.01
C THR A 328 -5.97 -21.10 2.97
N PRO A 329 -5.09 -20.46 2.16
CA PRO A 329 -4.19 -21.17 1.25
C PRO A 329 -3.41 -22.27 1.97
N ALA A 330 -3.33 -23.45 1.36
CA ALA A 330 -2.63 -24.61 1.92
C ALA A 330 -1.62 -25.19 0.93
N LEU A 331 -0.45 -25.60 1.45
CA LEU A 331 0.61 -26.28 0.71
C LEU A 331 0.83 -27.67 1.32
N SER A 332 0.58 -28.70 0.53
CA SER A 332 0.83 -30.09 0.92
C SER A 332 2.33 -30.38 0.93
N VAL A 333 2.83 -30.90 2.05
CA VAL A 333 4.23 -31.26 2.25
C VAL A 333 4.33 -32.72 2.65
N TRP A 334 5.06 -33.51 1.87
CA TRP A 334 5.43 -34.87 2.26
C TRP A 334 6.79 -34.84 2.94
N THR A 335 6.83 -35.07 4.24
CA THR A 335 8.04 -35.10 5.04
C THR A 335 8.62 -36.51 5.10
N LYS A 336 9.91 -36.61 5.45
CA LYS A 336 10.66 -37.87 5.55
C LYS A 336 10.68 -38.68 4.25
N CYS A 337 10.83 -38.00 3.10
CA CYS A 337 10.88 -38.68 1.80
C CYS A 337 12.06 -39.66 1.65
N ASP A 338 13.08 -39.53 2.51
CA ASP A 338 14.20 -40.46 2.67
C ASP A 338 13.77 -41.85 3.20
N LEU A 339 12.68 -41.93 3.96
CA LEU A 339 12.16 -43.17 4.54
C LEU A 339 11.09 -43.84 3.65
N GLY A 340 10.51 -43.08 2.73
CA GLY A 340 9.48 -43.58 1.82
C GLY A 340 8.87 -42.47 0.99
N ARG A 341 8.62 -42.77 -0.29
CA ARG A 341 7.96 -41.85 -1.22
C ARG A 341 6.45 -42.12 -1.29
N PRO A 342 5.62 -41.09 -1.50
CA PRO A 342 4.19 -41.28 -1.68
C PRO A 342 3.88 -41.95 -3.03
N ASP A 343 2.67 -42.49 -3.15
CA ASP A 343 2.11 -42.93 -4.43
C ASP A 343 2.18 -41.79 -5.48
N PRO A 344 2.50 -42.07 -6.76
CA PRO A 344 2.58 -41.07 -7.84
C PRO A 344 1.39 -40.12 -7.91
N SER A 345 0.18 -40.59 -7.60
CA SER A 345 -1.04 -39.78 -7.56
C SER A 345 -1.03 -38.69 -6.48
N ARG A 346 -0.38 -38.94 -5.34
CA ARG A 346 -0.21 -37.99 -4.23
C ARG A 346 1.08 -37.17 -4.37
N ALA A 347 2.09 -37.72 -5.01
CA ALA A 347 3.36 -37.04 -5.31
C ALA A 347 3.17 -35.82 -6.23
N ALA A 348 2.21 -35.86 -7.14
CA ALA A 348 1.93 -34.77 -8.08
C ALA A 348 1.40 -33.48 -7.40
N ALA A 349 0.86 -33.59 -6.18
CA ALA A 349 0.21 -32.47 -5.47
C ALA A 349 0.96 -32.01 -4.20
N ALA A 350 2.08 -32.65 -3.84
CA ALA A 350 2.80 -32.36 -2.60
C ALA A 350 4.30 -32.16 -2.84
N ILE A 351 4.91 -31.22 -2.11
CA ILE A 351 6.36 -31.02 -2.13
C ILE A 351 7.01 -32.09 -1.25
N LEU A 352 7.90 -32.91 -1.83
CA LEU A 352 8.63 -33.93 -1.10
C LEU A 352 9.79 -33.29 -0.35
N THR A 353 9.94 -33.59 0.94
CA THR A 353 10.98 -33.01 1.78
C THR A 353 11.60 -34.03 2.71
N SER A 354 12.89 -33.87 2.97
CA SER A 354 13.58 -34.53 4.08
C SER A 354 14.37 -33.51 4.87
N ALA A 355 13.96 -33.32 6.13
CA ALA A 355 14.72 -32.52 7.09
C ALA A 355 16.07 -33.15 7.46
N ALA A 356 16.27 -34.45 7.19
CA ALA A 356 17.51 -35.16 7.49
C ALA A 356 18.56 -35.00 6.38
N THR A 357 18.14 -35.07 5.11
CA THR A 357 19.04 -34.96 3.95
C THR A 357 19.09 -33.55 3.35
N GLY A 358 18.10 -32.70 3.65
CA GLY A 358 17.92 -31.39 3.02
C GLY A 358 17.17 -31.44 1.68
N GLU A 359 16.79 -32.63 1.20
CA GLU A 359 16.05 -32.79 -0.06
C GLU A 359 14.73 -32.00 -0.02
N GLY A 360 14.45 -31.27 -1.11
CA GLY A 360 13.19 -30.55 -1.32
C GLY A 360 12.98 -29.29 -0.48
N LEU A 361 13.88 -28.93 0.44
CA LEU A 361 13.72 -27.73 1.27
C LEU A 361 13.78 -26.43 0.44
N VAL A 362 14.60 -26.39 -0.61
CA VAL A 362 14.68 -25.24 -1.53
C VAL A 362 13.37 -25.07 -2.31
N GLU A 363 12.82 -26.17 -2.81
CA GLU A 363 11.54 -26.18 -3.50
C GLU A 363 10.39 -25.77 -2.57
N LEU A 364 10.40 -26.25 -1.33
CA LEU A 364 9.44 -25.84 -0.31
C LEU A 364 9.50 -24.33 -0.04
N ARG A 365 10.70 -23.75 0.13
CA ARG A 365 10.86 -22.30 0.30
C ARG A 365 10.31 -21.52 -0.89
N ALA A 366 10.60 -21.96 -2.11
CA ALA A 366 10.09 -21.34 -3.33
C ALA A 366 8.55 -21.44 -3.42
N GLY A 367 7.98 -22.59 -3.04
CA GLY A 367 6.54 -22.82 -2.99
C GLY A 367 5.84 -21.94 -1.95
N ILE A 368 6.40 -21.81 -0.75
CA ILE A 368 5.92 -20.89 0.30
C ILE A 368 5.94 -19.46 -0.23
N ALA A 369 7.09 -19.00 -0.74
CA ALA A 369 7.26 -17.64 -1.22
C ALA A 369 6.28 -17.30 -2.36
N ARG A 370 6.03 -18.24 -3.27
CA ARG A 370 5.06 -18.10 -4.36
C ARG A 370 3.63 -17.95 -3.81
N LEU A 371 3.16 -18.89 -2.99
CA LEU A 371 1.77 -18.86 -2.49
C LEU A 371 1.50 -17.67 -1.57
N VAL A 372 2.47 -17.30 -0.73
CA VAL A 372 2.37 -16.10 0.11
C VAL A 372 2.35 -14.84 -0.76
N ARG A 373 3.14 -14.78 -1.84
CA ARG A 373 3.06 -13.67 -2.81
C ARG A 373 1.72 -13.61 -3.52
N ASP A 374 1.23 -14.73 -4.04
CA ASP A 374 -0.01 -14.79 -4.81
C ASP A 374 -1.22 -14.41 -3.93
N SER A 375 -1.20 -14.84 -2.66
CA SER A 375 -2.24 -14.49 -1.68
C SER A 375 -2.17 -13.04 -1.21
N ASN A 376 -0.96 -12.46 -1.14
CA ASN A 376 -0.76 -11.03 -0.84
C ASN A 376 -0.93 -10.13 -2.07
N ALA A 377 -0.82 -10.68 -3.29
CA ALA A 377 -0.92 -9.90 -4.53
C ALA A 377 -2.31 -9.27 -4.72
N GLU A 378 -3.36 -9.75 -4.04
CA GLU A 378 -4.68 -9.10 -4.03
C GLU A 378 -4.88 -8.08 -2.90
N ALA A 379 -4.01 -8.06 -1.90
CA ALA A 379 -4.18 -7.34 -0.63
C ALA A 379 -2.99 -6.43 -0.31
N ASP A 380 -2.72 -5.44 -1.18
CA ASP A 380 -1.47 -4.69 -1.08
C ASP A 380 -1.68 -3.17 -1.21
N LEU A 381 -2.27 -2.61 -0.16
CA LEU A 381 -2.25 -1.16 0.11
C LEU A 381 -1.41 -0.89 1.38
N PRO A 382 -0.69 0.26 1.47
CA PRO A 382 0.08 0.65 2.64
C PRO A 382 -0.78 0.75 3.90
N ALA A 383 -0.25 0.26 5.03
CA ALA A 383 -0.95 0.21 6.31
C ALA A 383 -1.44 1.60 6.78
N SER A 384 -0.69 2.65 6.48
CA SER A 384 -1.07 4.04 6.81
C SER A 384 -2.32 4.51 6.08
N THR A 385 -2.45 4.18 4.79
CA THR A 385 -3.66 4.47 4.01
C THR A 385 -4.83 3.67 4.55
N GLY A 386 -4.64 2.38 4.84
CA GLY A 386 -5.69 1.51 5.39
C GLY A 386 -6.25 2.03 6.72
N ALA A 387 -5.40 2.47 7.63
CA ALA A 387 -5.83 3.04 8.91
C ALA A 387 -6.64 4.34 8.74
N ARG A 388 -6.21 5.25 7.84
CA ARG A 388 -6.92 6.52 7.61
C ARG A 388 -8.27 6.33 6.92
N CYS A 389 -8.31 5.46 5.90
CA CYS A 389 -9.50 5.33 5.05
C CYS A 389 -10.61 4.52 5.73
N ARG A 390 -10.28 3.73 6.76
CA ARG A 390 -11.20 2.77 7.37
C ARG A 390 -12.51 3.40 7.83
N ASP A 391 -12.43 4.41 8.67
CA ASP A 391 -13.62 5.01 9.28
C ASP A 391 -14.53 5.59 8.20
N SER A 392 -13.95 6.22 7.18
CA SER A 392 -14.73 6.74 6.05
C SER A 392 -15.31 5.65 5.16
N LEU A 393 -14.60 4.56 4.90
CA LEU A 393 -15.16 3.46 4.12
C LEU A 393 -16.28 2.74 4.87
N VAL A 394 -16.15 2.59 6.18
CA VAL A 394 -17.22 2.07 7.05
C VAL A 394 -18.41 3.02 7.04
N GLY A 395 -18.18 4.33 7.18
CA GLY A 395 -19.23 5.35 7.09
C GLY A 395 -19.96 5.31 5.74
N ALA A 396 -19.23 5.24 4.63
CA ALA A 396 -19.81 5.10 3.29
C ALA A 396 -20.62 3.81 3.15
N LYS A 397 -20.17 2.70 3.73
CA LYS A 397 -20.88 1.41 3.71
C LYS A 397 -22.18 1.47 4.51
N VAL A 398 -22.16 2.13 5.67
CA VAL A 398 -23.37 2.37 6.48
C VAL A 398 -24.37 3.22 5.71
N ALA A 399 -23.92 4.33 5.10
CA ALA A 399 -24.78 5.23 4.33
C ALA A 399 -25.40 4.54 3.10
N LEU A 400 -24.62 3.80 2.31
CA LEU A 400 -25.15 3.00 1.18
C LEU A 400 -26.12 1.89 1.64
N GLY A 401 -25.84 1.27 2.79
CA GLY A 401 -26.75 0.29 3.40
C GLY A 401 -28.08 0.92 3.80
N SER A 402 -28.05 2.12 4.37
CA SER A 402 -29.24 2.91 4.73
C SER A 402 -30.05 3.28 3.48
N ALA A 403 -29.41 3.80 2.44
CA ALA A 403 -30.06 4.13 1.16
C ALA A 403 -30.79 2.91 0.57
N SER A 404 -30.11 1.76 0.56
CA SER A 404 -30.67 0.49 0.06
C SER A 404 -31.87 0.02 0.89
N GLN A 405 -31.80 0.17 2.22
CA GLN A 405 -32.89 -0.21 3.12
C GLN A 405 -34.11 0.71 2.96
N THR A 406 -33.89 2.01 2.94
CA THR A 406 -34.93 3.02 2.71
C THR A 406 -35.68 2.76 1.40
N LEU A 407 -34.96 2.41 0.33
CA LEU A 407 -35.58 2.10 -0.96
C LEU A 407 -36.46 0.85 -0.89
N ARG A 408 -35.98 -0.23 -0.24
CA ARG A 408 -36.70 -1.49 -0.04
C ARG A 408 -37.96 -1.33 0.79
N ASP A 409 -37.91 -0.49 1.81
CA ASP A 409 -39.03 -0.25 2.73
C ASP A 409 -40.11 0.67 2.14
N GLY A 410 -39.96 1.09 0.88
CA GLY A 410 -40.90 1.99 0.22
C GLY A 410 -40.73 3.45 0.63
N GLY A 411 -39.59 3.82 1.22
CA GLY A 411 -39.28 5.20 1.61
C GLY A 411 -39.21 6.18 0.43
N GLY A 412 -39.23 7.47 0.75
CA GLY A 412 -39.14 8.55 -0.24
C GLY A 412 -37.74 8.69 -0.86
N GLU A 413 -37.68 9.10 -2.13
CA GLU A 413 -36.42 9.28 -2.87
C GLU A 413 -35.51 10.36 -2.26
N GLU A 414 -36.09 11.36 -1.58
CA GLU A 414 -35.36 12.38 -0.82
C GLU A 414 -34.44 11.79 0.25
N LEU A 415 -34.91 10.75 0.96
CA LEU A 415 -34.13 10.08 2.00
C LEU A 415 -33.02 9.24 1.40
N VAL A 416 -33.28 8.59 0.25
CA VAL A 416 -32.26 7.86 -0.51
C VAL A 416 -31.17 8.80 -1.00
N ALA A 417 -31.55 9.96 -1.57
CA ALA A 417 -30.60 10.98 -2.02
C ALA A 417 -29.75 11.54 -0.87
N LEU A 418 -30.34 11.75 0.31
CA LEU A 418 -29.62 12.18 1.52
C LEU A 418 -28.54 11.15 1.92
N ASP A 419 -28.89 9.87 1.99
CA ASP A 419 -27.96 8.80 2.34
C ASP A 419 -26.84 8.65 1.29
N LEU A 420 -27.15 8.82 0.00
CA LEU A 420 -26.15 8.82 -1.07
C LEU A 420 -25.17 9.99 -0.95
N ARG A 421 -25.65 11.20 -0.60
CA ARG A 421 -24.78 12.36 -0.35
C ARG A 421 -23.84 12.10 0.84
N LEU A 422 -24.32 11.45 1.91
CA LEU A 422 -23.47 11.04 3.04
C LEU A 422 -22.38 10.04 2.60
N ALA A 423 -22.73 9.07 1.74
CA ALA A 423 -21.74 8.14 1.19
C ALA A 423 -20.69 8.86 0.34
N LEU A 424 -21.11 9.82 -0.49
CA LEU A 424 -20.21 10.64 -1.31
C LEU A 424 -19.25 11.49 -0.48
N ASP A 425 -19.71 12.07 0.62
CA ASP A 425 -18.87 12.85 1.54
C ASP A 425 -17.79 11.96 2.18
N GLU A 426 -18.18 10.76 2.63
CA GLU A 426 -17.24 9.80 3.21
C GLU A 426 -16.21 9.30 2.19
N LEU A 427 -16.62 8.94 0.98
CA LEU A 427 -15.68 8.62 -0.10
C LEU A 427 -14.80 9.83 -0.44
N GLY A 428 -15.29 11.05 -0.24
CA GLY A 428 -14.57 12.30 -0.48
C GLY A 428 -13.42 12.50 0.50
N LYS A 429 -13.63 12.13 1.75
CA LYS A 429 -12.56 12.11 2.77
C LYS A 429 -11.46 11.12 2.41
N VAL A 430 -11.78 10.01 1.75
CA VAL A 430 -10.79 9.01 1.32
C VAL A 430 -9.83 9.57 0.26
N VAL A 431 -10.37 10.16 -0.82
CA VAL A 431 -9.55 10.73 -1.91
C VAL A 431 -8.98 12.11 -1.58
N GLY A 432 -9.46 12.75 -0.51
CA GLY A 432 -9.05 14.10 -0.14
C GLY A 432 -9.83 15.21 -0.85
N ALA A 433 -11.02 14.93 -1.37
CA ALA A 433 -11.94 15.96 -1.84
C ALA A 433 -12.53 16.78 -0.68
N VAL A 434 -12.67 16.16 0.50
CA VAL A 434 -13.15 16.79 1.74
C VAL A 434 -12.17 16.46 2.86
N VAL A 435 -11.24 17.35 3.17
CA VAL A 435 -10.21 17.13 4.20
C VAL A 435 -9.98 18.40 5.01
N THR A 436 -9.70 18.21 6.29
CA THR A 436 -9.32 19.30 7.19
C THR A 436 -7.83 19.58 7.09
N ASP A 437 -7.44 20.82 7.37
CA ASP A 437 -6.05 21.25 7.34
C ASP A 437 -5.17 20.44 8.31
N ASP A 438 -5.69 20.06 9.48
CA ASP A 438 -4.97 19.27 10.48
C ASP A 438 -4.58 17.86 9.98
N ILE A 439 -5.46 17.23 9.20
CA ILE A 439 -5.19 15.91 8.62
C ILE A 439 -4.08 16.01 7.57
N LEU A 440 -4.17 17.02 6.70
CA LEU A 440 -3.15 17.27 5.68
C LEU A 440 -1.79 17.57 6.34
N ASP A 441 -1.77 18.43 7.36
CA ASP A 441 -0.58 18.73 8.14
C ASP A 441 0.07 17.45 8.70
N ARG A 442 -0.72 16.57 9.33
CA ARG A 442 -0.22 15.33 9.94
C ARG A 442 0.33 14.34 8.91
N ILE A 443 -0.26 14.27 7.71
CA ILE A 443 0.19 13.39 6.63
C ILE A 443 1.51 13.91 6.05
N PHE A 444 1.56 15.17 5.62
CA PHE A 444 2.70 15.71 4.91
C PHE A 444 3.90 16.02 5.81
N GLN A 445 3.71 16.21 7.12
CA GLN A 445 4.83 16.31 8.07
C GLN A 445 5.71 15.06 8.11
N ARG A 446 5.15 13.88 7.82
CA ARG A 446 5.90 12.60 7.80
C ARG A 446 6.81 12.44 6.59
N PHE A 447 6.69 13.31 5.59
CA PHE A 447 7.47 13.22 4.36
C PHE A 447 8.90 13.72 4.62
N CYS A 448 9.83 13.42 3.71
CA CYS A 448 11.11 14.11 3.70
C CYS A 448 10.95 15.52 3.11
N ILE A 449 11.89 16.40 3.42
CA ILE A 449 12.04 17.70 2.74
C ILE A 449 12.63 17.44 1.34
N GLY A 450 12.10 18.13 0.31
CA GLY A 450 12.65 18.07 -1.05
C GLY A 450 12.09 16.98 -1.98
N LYS A 451 10.97 16.34 -1.61
CA LYS A 451 10.36 15.26 -2.40
C LYS A 451 10.09 15.59 -3.86
#